data_AF-A0A2X2T0K5-F1
#
_entry.id   AF-A0A2X2T0K5-F1
#
_cell.length_a   1.000
_cell.length_b   1.000
_cell.length_c   1.000
_cell.angle_alpha   90.00
_cell.angle_beta   90.00
_cell.angle_gamma   90.00
#
_symmetry.space_group_name_H-M   'P 1'
#
loop_
_entity.id
_entity.type
_entity.pdbx_description
1 polymer ?
#
loop_
_entity_poly.entity_id
_entity_poly.type
_entity_poly.pdbx_seq_one_letter_code
_entity_poly.pdbx_strand_id
1 'polypeptide(L)'
;MDVDEESAFLTDPQEARRFVELTGVDSLAVAIGTAHGLYTKRPKIDFKRLGEIRDVVSVPLVLHGASDVRTSLFAVLSNLAFAK
;
A
#
# COMPACT_ATOMS: atom_id res chain seq x y z
N MET A 1 -9.70 -16.85 16.98
CA MET A 1 -8.80 -16.18 16.02
C MET A 1 -9.51 -14.91 15.67
N ASP A 2 -9.31 -13.88 16.48
CA ASP A 2 -9.92 -12.57 16.25
C ASP A 2 -9.17 -11.94 15.07
N VAL A 3 -9.76 -12.07 13.89
CA VAL A 3 -9.29 -11.32 12.74
C VAL A 3 -9.74 -9.89 13.01
N ASP A 4 -8.81 -9.01 13.34
CA ASP A 4 -9.07 -7.57 13.39
C ASP A 4 -9.70 -7.19 12.05
N GLU A 5 -10.99 -6.87 12.02
CA GLU A 5 -11.74 -6.58 10.79
C GLU A 5 -11.08 -5.48 9.95
N GLU A 6 -10.35 -4.57 10.61
CA GLU A 6 -9.57 -3.50 9.99
C GLU A 6 -8.34 -4.03 9.22
N SER A 7 -7.74 -5.13 9.67
CA SER A 7 -6.61 -5.79 9.01
C SER A 7 -7.01 -6.62 7.79
N ALA A 8 -8.26 -7.08 7.74
CA ALA A 8 -8.79 -7.87 6.62
C ALA A 8 -8.84 -7.08 5.30
N PHE A 9 -8.77 -5.74 5.37
CA PHE A 9 -8.75 -4.84 4.21
C PHE A 9 -7.35 -4.40 3.80
N LEU A 10 -6.29 -4.82 4.51
CA LEU A 10 -4.92 -4.41 4.23
C LEU A 10 -4.14 -5.51 3.50
N THR A 11 -3.31 -5.11 2.54
CA THR A 11 -2.50 -6.03 1.75
C THR A 11 -1.48 -6.77 2.62
N ASP A 12 -1.49 -8.10 2.61
CA ASP A 12 -0.44 -8.92 3.22
C ASP A 12 0.84 -8.90 2.37
N PRO A 13 2.04 -8.69 2.96
CA PRO A 13 3.30 -8.67 2.21
C PRO A 13 3.62 -9.97 1.45
N GLN A 14 3.35 -11.13 2.05
CA GLN A 14 3.67 -12.42 1.40
C GLN A 14 2.67 -12.76 0.30
N GLU A 15 1.40 -12.39 0.48
CA GLU A 15 0.40 -12.49 -0.59
C GLU A 15 0.75 -11.57 -1.76
N ALA A 16 1.19 -10.33 -1.50
CA ALA A 16 1.65 -9.40 -2.53
C ALA A 16 2.84 -9.96 -3.32
N ARG A 17 3.84 -10.52 -2.63
CA ARG A 17 4.98 -11.20 -3.27
C ARG A 17 4.51 -12.34 -4.17
N ARG A 18 3.69 -13.25 -3.62
CA ARG A 18 3.17 -14.40 -4.36
C ARG A 18 2.34 -13.97 -5.56
N PHE A 19 1.53 -12.92 -5.42
CA PHE A 19 0.72 -12.38 -6.51
C PHE A 19 1.59 -11.90 -7.66
N VAL A 20 2.65 -11.13 -7.37
CA VAL A 20 3.58 -10.63 -8.38
C VAL A 20 4.34 -11.78 -9.06
N GLU A 21 4.84 -12.75 -8.28
CA GLU A 21 5.53 -13.93 -8.81
C GLU A 21 4.64 -14.76 -9.76
N LEU A 22 3.34 -14.89 -9.45
CA LEU A 22 2.41 -15.69 -10.22
C LEU A 22 1.84 -14.97 -11.45
N THR A 23 1.65 -13.66 -11.37
CA THR A 23 0.97 -12.89 -12.43
C THR A 23 1.94 -12.18 -13.38
N GLY A 24 3.15 -11.86 -12.93
CA GLY A 24 4.13 -11.13 -13.74
C GLY A 24 3.72 -9.69 -14.04
N VAL A 25 2.86 -9.08 -13.21
CA VAL A 25 2.44 -7.68 -13.37
C VAL A 25 3.62 -6.71 -13.28
N ASP A 26 3.57 -5.62 -14.05
CA ASP A 26 4.62 -4.59 -14.07
C ASP A 26 4.54 -3.62 -12.88
N SER A 27 3.40 -3.60 -12.17
CA SER A 27 3.19 -2.79 -10.97
C SER A 27 2.11 -3.39 -10.07
N LEU A 28 2.10 -3.01 -8.79
CA LEU A 28 1.16 -3.52 -7.80
C LEU A 28 0.51 -2.39 -6.99
N ALA A 29 -0.81 -2.28 -7.07
CA ALA A 29 -1.58 -1.43 -6.17
C ALA A 29 -1.77 -2.10 -4.80
N VAL A 30 -1.56 -1.35 -3.72
CA VAL A 30 -1.60 -1.89 -2.35
C VAL A 30 -2.57 -1.12 -1.45
N ALA A 31 -3.23 -1.84 -0.56
CA ALA A 31 -4.11 -1.30 0.46
C ALA A 31 -3.34 -1.20 1.79
N ILE A 32 -3.04 0.04 2.20
CA ILE A 32 -2.33 0.35 3.46
C ILE A 32 -3.11 1.32 4.35
N GLY A 33 -4.44 1.31 4.25
CA GLY A 33 -5.33 2.18 5.03
C GLY A 33 -5.75 3.47 4.29
N THR A 34 -5.51 3.55 2.98
CA THR A 34 -6.17 4.54 2.12
C THR A 34 -7.56 4.05 1.71
N ALA A 35 -8.55 4.93 1.74
CA ALA A 35 -9.94 4.61 1.38
C ALA A 35 -10.42 5.54 0.27
N HIS A 36 -11.22 5.01 -0.67
CA HIS A 36 -11.88 5.82 -1.69
C HIS A 36 -13.17 6.45 -1.12
N GLY A 37 -13.25 7.78 -1.08
CA GLY A 37 -14.47 8.51 -0.72
C GLY A 37 -14.26 9.74 0.16
N LEU A 38 -15.35 10.44 0.49
CA LEU A 38 -15.35 11.54 1.45
C LEU A 38 -14.95 11.02 2.84
N TYR A 39 -13.75 11.38 3.28
CA TYR A 39 -13.21 11.00 4.58
C TYR A 39 -14.09 11.52 5.73
N THR A 40 -14.85 10.65 6.38
CA THR A 40 -15.51 10.98 7.66
C THR A 40 -14.53 10.95 8.83
N LYS A 41 -13.36 10.33 8.65
CA LYS A 41 -12.23 10.26 9.60
C LYS A 41 -10.91 10.34 8.84
N ARG A 42 -9.84 10.87 9.48
CA ARG A 42 -8.50 10.94 8.86
C ARG A 42 -8.02 9.53 8.50
N PRO A 43 -7.57 9.29 7.26
CA PRO A 43 -7.00 8.00 6.89
C PRO A 43 -5.74 7.72 7.72
N LYS A 44 -5.68 6.53 8.32
CA LYS A 44 -4.51 6.05 9.04
C LYS A 44 -3.69 5.20 8.09
N ILE A 45 -2.61 5.77 7.58
CA ILE A 45 -1.72 5.08 6.64
C ILE A 45 -0.74 4.21 7.44
N ASP A 46 -0.68 2.93 7.10
CA ASP A 46 0.25 1.96 7.66
C ASP A 46 1.57 1.95 6.87
N PHE A 47 2.47 2.88 7.21
CA PHE A 47 3.80 2.97 6.60
C PHE A 47 4.70 1.77 6.93
N LYS A 48 4.47 1.09 8.06
CA LYS A 48 5.24 -0.10 8.43
C LYS A 48 4.94 -1.23 7.45
N ARG A 49 3.66 -1.48 7.19
CA ARG A 49 3.22 -2.44 6.16
C ARG A 49 3.72 -2.08 4.76
N LEU A 50 3.70 -0.79 4.39
CA LEU A 50 4.27 -0.36 3.10
C LEU A 50 5.75 -0.75 2.96
N GLY A 51 6.54 -0.58 4.02
CA GLY A 51 7.94 -1.02 4.07
C GLY A 51 8.06 -2.54 3.90
N GLU A 52 7.28 -3.30 4.68
CA GLU A 52 7.28 -4.77 4.61
C GLU A 52 6.90 -5.28 3.21
N ILE A 53 5.94 -4.65 2.54
CA ILE A 53 5.59 -4.98 1.15
C ILE A 53 6.75 -4.65 0.20
N ARG A 54 7.38 -3.47 0.34
CA ARG A 54 8.49 -3.07 -0.52
C ARG A 54 9.71 -3.98 -0.39
N ASP A 55 9.96 -4.54 0.78
CA ASP A 55 11.09 -5.45 1.02
C ASP A 55 10.95 -6.77 0.25
N VAL A 56 9.72 -7.17 -0.09
CA VAL A 56 9.43 -8.45 -0.76
C VAL A 56 8.86 -8.30 -2.17
N VAL A 57 8.42 -7.10 -2.55
CA VAL A 57 7.89 -6.79 -3.89
C VAL A 57 8.86 -5.89 -4.65
N SER A 58 9.42 -6.42 -5.73
CA SER A 58 10.41 -5.71 -6.55
C SER A 58 9.79 -4.68 -7.50
N VAL A 59 8.58 -4.95 -8.02
CA VAL A 59 7.88 -4.06 -8.96
C VAL A 59 7.44 -2.75 -8.29
N PRO A 60 7.24 -1.68 -9.07
CA PRO A 60 6.62 -0.44 -8.60
C PRO A 60 5.34 -0.70 -7.79
N LEU A 61 5.25 -0.07 -6.61
CA LEU A 61 4.01 -0.04 -5.85
C LEU A 61 3.15 1.14 -6.31
N VAL A 62 1.83 1.04 -6.16
CA VAL A 62 0.85 2.08 -6.50
C VAL A 62 -0.04 2.35 -5.28
N LEU A 63 -0.21 3.61 -4.90
CA LEU A 63 -1.04 4.03 -3.77
C LEU A 63 -2.28 4.79 -4.24
N HIS A 64 -3.45 4.17 -4.08
CA HIS A 64 -4.73 4.81 -4.34
C HIS A 64 -5.09 5.78 -3.21
N GLY A 65 -5.77 6.90 -3.54
CA GLY A 65 -6.24 7.87 -2.54
C GLY A 65 -5.18 8.85 -2.00
N ALA A 66 -3.99 8.92 -2.62
CA ALA A 66 -2.89 9.80 -2.20
C ALA A 66 -3.15 11.31 -2.38
N SER A 67 -4.28 11.70 -3.00
CA SER A 67 -4.62 13.10 -3.31
C SER A 67 -4.69 14.02 -2.08
N ASP A 68 -5.05 13.47 -0.91
CA ASP A 68 -5.10 14.20 0.38
C ASP A 68 -3.87 13.95 1.26
N VAL A 69 -2.95 13.07 0.84
CA VAL A 69 -1.72 12.70 1.57
C VAL A 69 -0.55 13.58 1.10
N ARG A 70 -0.78 14.88 0.91
CA ARG A 70 0.21 15.79 0.30
C ARG A 70 1.41 16.14 1.19
N THR A 71 1.41 15.79 2.49
CA THR A 71 2.41 16.34 3.42
C THR A 71 3.42 15.32 3.99
N SER A 72 3.04 14.06 4.20
CA SER A 72 3.96 13.04 4.73
C SER A 72 4.51 12.08 3.67
N LEU A 73 3.87 12.02 2.49
CA LEU A 73 4.21 11.06 1.45
C LEU A 73 5.52 11.44 0.72
N PHE A 74 5.75 12.72 0.44
CA PHE A 74 6.93 13.19 -0.29
C PHE A 74 8.29 12.83 0.34
N ALA A 75 8.36 12.59 1.66
CA ALA A 75 9.61 12.21 2.32
C ALA A 75 9.96 10.72 2.14
N VAL A 76 8.97 9.85 1.92
CA VAL A 76 9.16 8.40 1.71
C VAL A 76 9.28 8.05 0.22
N LEU A 77 8.69 8.87 -0.66
CA LEU A 77 8.57 8.61 -2.10
C LEU A 77 9.84 8.84 -2.93
N SER A 78 10.88 9.50 -2.41
CA SER A 78 12.05 9.90 -3.21
C SER A 78 12.91 8.73 -3.72
N ASN A 79 12.75 7.53 -3.17
CA ASN A 79 13.55 6.34 -3.49
C ASN A 79 12.74 5.11 -3.94
N LEU A 80 11.41 5.17 -3.96
CA LEU A 80 10.58 4.10 -4.50
C LEU A 80 10.07 4.55 -5.87
N ALA A 81 10.41 3.81 -6.92
CA ALA A 81 9.81 4.04 -8.24
C ALA A 81 8.30 3.75 -8.15
N PHE A 82 7.50 4.79 -7.93
CA PHE A 82 6.04 4.74 -7.97
C PHE A 82 5.59 4.99 -9.41
N ALA A 83 4.95 4.00 -10.02
CA ALA A 83 4.07 4.23 -11.15
C ALA A 83 2.74 4.79 -10.60
N LYS A 84 2.07 5.65 -11.38
CA LYS A 84 0.85 6.35 -10.97
C LYS A 84 -0.22 5.44 -10.37
#